data_AF-A0A942P8D8-F1
#
_entry.id   AF-A0A942P8D8-F1
#
_cell.length_a   1.000
_cell.length_b   1.000
_cell.length_c   1.000
_cell.angle_alpha   90.00
_cell.angle_beta   90.00
_cell.angle_gamma   90.00
#
_symmetry.space_group_name_H-M   'P 1'
#
loop_
_entity.id
_entity.type
_entity.pdbx_description
1 polymer ?
#
loop_
_entity_poly.entity_id
_entity_poly.type
_entity_poly.pdbx_seq_one_letter_code
_entity_poly.pdbx_strand_id
1 'polypeptide(L)' 'MKINELYSLNEIKEQGLTEYPVKDIKAKVYVNGIKVYFFELIDSQTNYRLYSVINKRSFFL' A
#
# COMPACT_ATOMS: atom_id res chain seq x y z
N MET A 1 8.61 5.55 -2.94
CA MET A 1 8.25 5.22 -1.55
C MET A 1 9.26 4.22 -1.00
N LYS A 2 9.58 4.30 0.29
CA LYS A 2 10.56 3.46 0.99
C LYS A 2 9.86 2.60 2.05
N ILE A 3 10.40 1.40 2.26
CA ILE A 3 9.89 0.46 3.27
C ILE A 3 10.12 1.05 4.68
N ASN A 4 9.15 0.80 5.57
CA ASN A 4 9.07 1.27 6.95
C ASN A 4 8.91 2.79 7.14
N GLU A 5 8.73 3.55 6.06
CA GLU A 5 8.32 4.95 6.16
C GLU A 5 6.79 5.07 6.29
N LEU A 6 6.36 6.17 6.91
CA LEU A 6 4.96 6.54 7.08
C LEU A 6 4.54 7.50 5.97
N TYR A 7 3.32 7.29 5.48
CA TYR A 7 2.70 8.11 4.45
C TYR A 7 1.27 8.42 4.84
N SER A 8 0.81 9.61 4.50
CA SER A 8 -0.60 9.96 4.54
C SER A 8 -1.35 9.40 3.33
N LEU A 9 -2.68 9.31 3.42
CA LEU A 9 -3.51 8.89 2.29
C LEU A 9 -3.35 9.81 1.07
N ASN A 10 -3.13 11.11 1.28
CA ASN A 10 -2.93 12.08 0.21
C ASN A 10 -1.61 11.83 -0.52
N GLU A 11 -0.51 11.60 0.21
CA GLU A 11 0.77 11.26 -0.40
C GLU A 11 0.68 9.97 -1.21
N ILE A 12 -0.03 8.94 -0.71
CA ILE A 12 -0.27 7.71 -1.46
C ILE A 12 -0.98 8.02 -2.79
N LYS A 13 -2.05 8.83 -2.76
CA LYS A 13 -2.82 9.20 -3.96
C LYS A 13 -1.99 10.02 -4.95
N GLU A 14 -1.17 10.96 -4.49
CA GLU A 14 -0.28 11.77 -5.34
C GLU A 14 0.76 10.93 -6.09
N GLN A 15 1.11 9.75 -5.58
CA GLN A 15 2.00 8.79 -6.25
C GLN A 15 1.30 7.98 -7.37
N GLY A 16 0.04 8.27 -7.68
CA GLY A 16 -0.75 7.55 -8.70
C GLY A 16 -1.12 6.12 -8.29
N LEU A 17 -1.08 5.82 -6.99
CA LEU A 17 -1.43 4.52 -6.44
C LEU A 17 -2.95 4.35 -6.39
N THR A 18 -3.44 3.24 -6.94
CA THR A 18 -4.87 2.90 -6.91
C THR A 18 -5.11 1.85 -5.83
N GLU A 19 -6.09 2.10 -4.94
CA GLU A 19 -6.47 1.13 -3.91
C GLU A 19 -7.03 -0.14 -4.55
N TYR A 20 -6.56 -1.29 -4.08
CA TYR A 20 -7.04 -2.60 -4.50
C TYR A 20 -7.73 -3.29 -3.30
N PRO A 21 -9.03 -3.58 -3.39
CA PRO A 21 -9.77 -4.16 -2.28
C PRO A 21 -9.32 -5.61 -2.04
N VAL A 22 -8.84 -5.89 -0.82
CA VAL A 22 -8.52 -7.23 -0.33
C VAL A 22 -9.42 -7.56 0.84
N LYS A 23 -9.99 -8.78 0.87
CA LYS A 23 -10.98 -9.18 1.87
C LYS A 23 -10.38 -9.74 3.16
N ASP A 24 -9.16 -10.28 3.10
CA ASP A 24 -8.62 -11.13 4.19
C ASP A 24 -7.26 -10.68 4.74
N ILE A 25 -6.85 -9.43 4.47
CA ILE A 25 -5.57 -8.91 4.94
C ILE A 25 -5.81 -7.64 5.76
N LYS A 26 -5.22 -7.54 6.95
CA LYS A 26 -5.17 -6.31 7.77
C LYS A 26 -4.18 -5.29 7.17
N ALA A 27 -4.19 -5.13 5.86
CA ALA A 27 -3.33 -4.22 5.13
C ALA A 27 -4.14 -3.52 4.05
N LYS A 28 -3.81 -2.26 3.82
CA LYS A 28 -4.31 -1.49 2.69
C LYS A 28 -3.38 -1.71 1.51
N VAL A 29 -3.94 -2.25 0.43
CA VAL A 29 -3.17 -2.63 -0.75
C VAL A 29 -3.39 -1.58 -1.82
N TYR A 30 -2.29 -1.10 -2.40
CA TYR A 30 -2.34 -0.20 -3.53
C TYR A 30 -1.48 -0.72 -4.67
N VAL A 31 -1.89 -0.43 -5.90
CA VAL A 31 -1.23 -0.89 -7.11
C VAL A 31 -0.81 0.30 -7.95
N ASN A 32 0.41 0.25 -8.46
CA ASN A 32 0.89 1.18 -9.49
C ASN A 32 1.60 0.37 -10.59
N GLY A 33 0.93 0.25 -11.74
CA GLY A 33 1.44 -0.50 -12.90
C GLY A 33 1.80 -1.96 -12.54
N ILE A 34 3.09 -2.23 -12.44
CA ILE A 34 3.65 -3.57 -12.16
C ILE A 34 3.99 -3.81 -10.68
N LYS A 35 3.79 -2.82 -9.81
CA LYS A 35 4.12 -2.89 -8.38
C LYS A 35 2.86 -2.90 -7.52
N VAL A 36 2.92 -3.65 -6.43
CA VAL A 36 1.89 -3.73 -5.39
C VAL A 36 2.53 -3.33 -4.07
N TYR A 37 1.88 -2.41 -3.38
CA TYR A 37 2.34 -1.76 -2.17
C TYR A 37 1.40 -2.14 -1.04
N PHE A 38 1.96 -2.62 0.06
CA PHE A 38 1.19 -3.00 1.24
C PHE A 38 1.46 -2.02 2.36
N PHE A 39 0.38 -1.41 2.82
CA PHE A 39 0.41 -0.47 3.91
C PHE A 39 -0.28 -1.07 5.14
N GLU A 40 0.38 -0.91 6.27
CA GLU A 40 -0.21 -1.13 7.57
C GLU A 40 -0.73 0.21 8.10
N LEU A 41 -1.93 0.21 8.68
CA LEU A 41 -2.46 1.38 9.36
C LEU A 41 -1.78 1.50 10.73
N ILE A 42 -1.09 2.61 10.95
CA ILE A 42 -0.47 2.96 12.24
C ILE A 42 -1.28 4.11 12.84
N ASP A 43 -1.87 3.88 14.02
CA ASP A 43 -2.68 4.81 14.81
C ASP A 43 -3.88 5.44 14.10
N SER A 44 -5.08 5.32 14.70
CA SER A 44 -6.31 6.07 14.38
C SER A 44 -6.62 6.39 12.90
N GLN A 45 -6.08 5.60 11.97
CA GLN A 45 -6.26 5.68 10.51
C GLN A 45 -5.63 6.87 9.78
N THR A 46 -4.70 7.60 10.40
CA THR A 46 -4.08 8.78 9.76
C THR A 46 -2.77 8.48 9.03
N ASN A 47 -2.01 7.48 9.51
CA ASN A 47 -0.71 7.13 8.94
C ASN A 47 -0.69 5.70 8.40
N TYR A 48 -0.03 5.55 7.26
CA TYR A 48 0.12 4.30 6.54
C TYR A 48 1.59 3.96 6.45
N ARG A 49 2.03 2.91 7.15
CA ARG A 49 3.40 2.41 7.04
C ARG A 49 3.53 1.49 5.86
N LEU A 50 4.40 1.82 4.92
CA LEU A 50 4.72 0.92 3.82
C LEU A 50 5.57 -0.24 4.34
N TYR A 51 5.02 -1.44 4.51
CA TYR A 51 5.79 -2.56 5.06
C TYR A 51 6.32 -3.52 3.99
N SER A 52 5.72 -3.56 2.80
CA SER A 52 6.18 -4.41 1.70
C SER A 52 5.83 -3.84 0.33
N VAL A 53 6.68 -4.13 -0.65
CA VAL A 53 6.45 -3.85 -2.07
C VAL A 53 6.82 -5.10 -2.87
N ILE A 54 5.87 -5.62 -3.64
CA ILE A 54 6.09 -6.79 -4.49
C ILE A 54 5.75 -6.47 -5.95
N ASN A 55 6.12 -7.38 -6.86
CA ASN A 55 5.66 -7.30 -8.24
C ASN A 55 4.21 -7.80 -8.33
N LYS A 56 3.41 -7.15 -9.16
CA LYS A 56 2.02 -7.47 -9.44
C LYS A 56 1.83 -8.94 -9.82
N ARG A 57 2.73 -9.50 -10.62
CA ARG A 57 2.70 -10.93 -10.99
C ARG A 57 2.73 -11.85 -9.76
N SER A 58 3.50 -11.52 -8.74
CA SER A 58 3.60 -12.29 -7.50
C SER A 58 2.37 -12.15 -6.58
N PHE A 59 1.52 -11.14 -6.81
CA PHE A 59 0.31 -10.90 -6.03
C PHE A 59 -0.91 -11.69 -6.53
N PHE A 60 -0.93 -12.03 -7.83
CA PHE A 60 -2.05 -12.73 -8.49
C PHE A 60 -1.77 -14.21 -8.77
N LEU A 61 -0.62 -14.72 -8.31
CA LEU A 61 -0.28 -16.14 -8.30
C LEU A 61 -0.75 -16.76 -6.98
#